data_AF-T1IRX4-F1
#
_entry.id   AF-T1IRX4-F1
#
_cell.length_a   1.000
_cell.length_b   1.000
_cell.length_c   1.000
_cell.angle_alpha   90.00
_cell.angle_beta   90.00
_cell.angle_gamma   90.00
#
_symmetry.space_group_name_H-M   'P 1'
#
loop_
_entity.id
_entity.type
_entity.pdbx_description
1 polymer ?
#
loop_
_entity_poly.entity_id
_entity_poly.type
_entity_poly.pdbx_seq_one_letter_code
_entity_poly.pdbx_strand_id
1 'polypeptide(L)'
;RPIASADLPYSPKKNFIHFRDQTWRQEDSCYENEPNFIFPQNQYFHPKHIFYIHRISRIQIDISRQSLIRINTPKTPCQANDQVSECEKQCYTTKLNLQPFTCKLPYMGESFDELPFCVTPETAKLTSKMYLETQLMTDPLKDKNCSCTARCEETIYLPSIIDQYSDSKSDIKYSIDSNIREVIEEEITISIIKLLCQIGSIVSILTGLSIYTLVQYII
;
A
#
# COMPACT_ATOMS: atom_id res chain seq x y z
N ARG A 1 3.82 -26.48 -5.06
CA ARG A 1 3.74 -25.41 -6.08
C ARG A 1 4.97 -24.55 -5.92
N PRO A 2 5.69 -24.21 -7.02
CA PRO A 2 6.91 -23.44 -6.90
C PRO A 2 6.58 -22.02 -6.40
N ILE A 3 7.33 -21.59 -5.40
CA ILE A 3 7.32 -20.23 -4.87
C ILE A 3 7.94 -19.36 -5.97
N ALA A 4 7.11 -18.60 -6.67
CA ALA A 4 7.59 -17.60 -7.59
C ALA A 4 8.27 -16.49 -6.76
N SER A 5 9.61 -16.50 -6.75
CA SER A 5 10.39 -15.28 -6.53
C SER A 5 10.04 -14.35 -7.68
N ALA A 6 9.10 -13.43 -7.44
CA ALA A 6 8.58 -12.50 -8.42
C ALA A 6 9.22 -11.12 -8.26
N ASP A 7 10.54 -11.08 -8.14
CA ASP A 7 11.25 -9.89 -8.61
C ASP A 7 11.37 -10.02 -10.12
N LEU A 8 10.43 -9.40 -10.85
CA LEU A 8 10.54 -9.27 -12.30
C LEU A 8 11.93 -8.69 -12.63
N PRO A 9 12.72 -9.34 -13.52
CA PRO A 9 14.04 -8.85 -13.86
C PRO A 9 13.93 -7.44 -14.45
N TYR A 10 14.72 -6.53 -13.90
CA TYR A 10 14.68 -5.12 -14.23
C TYR A 10 15.06 -4.89 -15.71
N SER A 11 14.23 -4.17 -16.45
CA SER A 11 14.61 -3.66 -17.77
C SER A 11 15.39 -2.36 -17.57
N PRO A 12 16.62 -2.21 -18.10
CA PRO A 12 17.41 -0.99 -17.98
C PRO A 12 16.86 0.19 -18.81
N LYS A 13 15.69 0.03 -19.43
CA LYS A 13 15.02 1.04 -20.26
C LYS A 13 13.68 1.41 -19.61
N LYS A 14 13.33 2.70 -19.60
CA LYS A 14 11.98 3.16 -19.19
C LYS A 14 10.94 2.36 -19.98
N ASN A 15 10.11 1.62 -19.26
CA ASN A 15 9.00 0.89 -19.86
C ASN A 15 7.84 1.87 -19.99
N PHE A 16 7.32 2.01 -21.20
CA PHE A 16 6.16 2.85 -21.47
C PHE A 16 4.93 1.95 -21.66
N ILE A 17 3.91 2.19 -20.86
CA ILE A 17 2.58 1.61 -21.09
C ILE A 17 1.72 2.73 -21.64
N HIS A 18 1.19 2.52 -22.84
CA HIS A 18 0.42 3.50 -23.59
C HIS A 18 -1.03 3.04 -23.67
N PHE A 19 -1.94 3.84 -23.13
CA PHE A 19 -3.37 3.64 -23.29
C PHE A 19 -3.90 4.70 -24.23
N ARG A 20 -4.38 4.27 -25.40
CA ARG A 20 -5.03 5.12 -26.39
C ARG A 20 -6.40 4.56 -26.68
N ASP A 21 -7.42 5.36 -26.44
CA ASP A 21 -8.75 5.07 -26.94
C ASP A 21 -8.76 5.21 -28.47
N GLN A 22 -8.91 4.08 -29.17
CA GLN A 22 -8.96 4.02 -30.63
C GLN A 22 -10.39 4.19 -31.16
N THR A 23 -11.40 4.10 -30.30
CA THR A 23 -12.82 4.02 -30.65
C THR A 23 -13.56 5.30 -30.26
N TRP A 24 -13.09 6.46 -30.72
CA TRP A 24 -13.87 7.68 -30.63
C TRP A 24 -14.98 7.67 -31.68
N ARG A 25 -16.06 6.91 -31.44
CA ARG A 25 -17.34 7.13 -32.13
C ARG A 25 -18.05 8.26 -31.40
N GLN A 26 -18.57 9.21 -32.18
CA GLN A 26 -19.13 10.49 -31.73
C GLN A 26 -20.33 10.36 -30.77
N GLU A 27 -20.83 9.14 -30.55
CA GLU A 27 -22.01 8.83 -29.73
C GLU A 27 -21.67 8.17 -28.38
N ASP A 28 -20.44 7.72 -28.15
CA ASP A 28 -20.05 7.10 -26.87
C ASP A 28 -19.55 8.18 -25.90
N SER A 29 -20.50 8.81 -25.20
CA SER A 29 -20.19 9.77 -24.14
C SER A 29 -19.71 9.05 -22.87
N CYS A 30 -18.42 8.70 -22.79
CA CYS A 30 -17.81 8.39 -21.50
C CYS A 30 -17.87 9.61 -20.56
N TYR A 31 -18.07 9.36 -19.26
CA TYR A 31 -18.12 10.38 -18.22
C TYR A 31 -16.83 11.22 -18.19
N GLU A 32 -16.92 12.50 -17.81
CA GLU A 32 -15.81 13.48 -17.85
C GLU A 32 -14.58 13.11 -16.99
N ASN A 33 -14.70 12.14 -16.10
CA ASN A 33 -13.63 11.65 -15.24
C ASN A 33 -13.62 10.12 -15.24
N GLU A 34 -12.63 9.51 -15.88
CA GLU A 34 -12.44 8.06 -15.81
C GLU A 34 -11.39 7.72 -14.72
N PRO A 35 -11.75 6.91 -13.71
CA PRO A 35 -10.80 6.46 -12.71
C PRO A 35 -9.82 5.48 -13.36
N ASN A 36 -8.53 5.71 -13.14
CA ASN A 36 -7.47 4.80 -13.57
C ASN A 36 -6.86 4.12 -12.34
N PHE A 37 -6.37 2.88 -12.53
CA PHE A 37 -5.89 2.04 -11.44
C PHE A 37 -4.45 1.59 -11.71
N ILE A 38 -3.59 1.71 -10.69
CA ILE A 38 -2.30 1.02 -10.65
C ILE A 38 -2.44 -0.04 -9.57
N PHE A 39 -2.36 -1.32 -9.96
CA PHE A 39 -2.41 -2.43 -9.02
C PHE A 39 -1.00 -2.83 -8.60
N PRO A 40 -0.64 -2.67 -7.31
CA PRO A 40 0.54 -3.33 -6.78
C PRO A 40 0.31 -4.84 -6.86
N GLN A 41 1.24 -5.58 -7.45
CA GLN A 41 1.20 -7.05 -7.36
C GLN A 41 1.26 -7.43 -5.87
N ASN A 42 0.31 -8.27 -5.43
CA ASN A 42 0.21 -8.82 -4.07
C ASN A 42 -0.23 -7.83 -2.97
N GLN A 43 -1.02 -6.80 -3.28
CA GLN A 43 -1.69 -5.98 -2.25
C GLN A 43 -3.20 -5.99 -2.43
N TYR A 44 -3.92 -5.92 -1.31
CA TYR A 44 -5.37 -5.72 -1.33
C TYR A 44 -5.70 -4.36 -1.94
N PHE A 45 -6.57 -4.33 -2.94
CA PHE A 45 -7.01 -3.10 -3.58
C PHE A 45 -7.78 -2.23 -2.58
N HIS A 46 -7.36 -0.98 -2.41
CA HIS A 46 -8.07 -0.01 -1.58
C HIS A 46 -8.39 1.27 -2.37
N PRO A 47 -9.61 1.82 -2.27
CA PRO A 47 -10.02 3.04 -2.98
C PRO A 47 -9.13 4.27 -2.75
N LYS A 48 -8.36 4.29 -1.65
CA LYS A 48 -7.36 5.34 -1.37
C LYS A 48 -6.25 5.46 -2.42
N HIS A 49 -6.09 4.45 -3.26
CA HIS A 49 -5.09 4.42 -4.34
C HIS A 49 -5.65 4.84 -5.70
N ILE A 50 -6.89 5.32 -5.75
CA ILE A 50 -7.53 5.82 -6.98
C ILE A 50 -7.06 7.25 -7.25
N PHE A 51 -6.68 7.52 -8.50
CA PHE A 51 -6.47 8.86 -9.01
C PHE A 51 -7.37 9.11 -10.23
N TYR A 52 -7.75 10.37 -10.41
CA TYR A 52 -8.68 10.78 -11.46
C TYR A 52 -7.92 11.42 -12.61
N ILE A 53 -8.28 11.02 -13.83
CA ILE A 53 -7.76 11.61 -15.06
C ILE A 53 -8.89 12.36 -15.75
N HIS A 54 -8.63 13.61 -16.10
CA HIS A 54 -9.58 14.46 -16.82
C HIS A 54 -9.74 13.96 -18.26
N ARG A 55 -10.97 14.02 -18.80
CA ARG A 55 -11.22 13.68 -20.21
C ARG A 55 -10.43 14.59 -21.14
N ILE A 56 -10.06 14.07 -22.31
CA ILE A 56 -9.44 14.85 -23.39
C ILE A 56 -8.12 15.51 -22.94
N SER A 57 -7.32 14.76 -22.20
CA SER A 57 -6.00 15.19 -21.78
C SER A 57 -4.94 14.20 -22.21
N ARG A 58 -3.78 14.73 -22.61
CA ARG A 58 -2.56 13.94 -22.67
C ARG A 58 -1.89 14.06 -21.31
N ILE A 59 -1.76 12.93 -20.60
CA ILE A 59 -1.13 12.86 -19.29
C ILE A 59 0.08 11.95 -19.35
N GLN A 60 1.21 12.44 -18.85
CA GLN A 60 2.36 11.62 -18.55
C GLN A 60 2.47 11.42 -17.04
N ILE A 61 2.40 10.16 -16.62
CA ILE A 61 2.53 9.73 -15.23
C ILE A 61 3.84 8.96 -15.09
N ASP A 62 4.73 9.48 -14.27
CA ASP A 62 5.91 8.73 -13.85
C ASP A 62 5.61 8.04 -12.51
N ILE A 63 5.91 6.75 -12.43
CA ILE A 63 5.72 5.94 -11.24
C ILE A 63 7.09 5.68 -10.63
N SER A 64 7.28 6.11 -9.38
CA SER A 64 8.44 5.72 -8.58
C SER A 64 8.06 4.57 -7.64
N ARG A 65 9.06 3.77 -7.24
CA ARG A 65 8.90 2.60 -6.37
C ARG A 65 9.71 2.79 -5.10
N GLN A 66 9.04 2.84 -3.96
CA GLN A 66 9.68 2.82 -2.65
C GLN A 66 9.48 1.46 -1.99
N SER A 67 10.53 0.90 -1.42
CA SER A 67 10.49 -0.32 -0.61
C SER A 67 10.78 0.04 0.84
N LEU A 68 9.83 -0.23 1.74
CA LEU A 68 9.97 -0.07 3.18
C LEU A 68 10.26 -1.45 3.80
N ILE A 69 11.38 -1.57 4.50
CA ILE A 69 11.78 -2.77 5.23
C ILE A 69 11.80 -2.42 6.72
N ARG A 70 10.91 -3.04 7.49
CA ARG A 70 10.77 -2.84 8.93
C ARG A 70 11.36 -4.03 9.68
N ILE A 71 12.00 -3.74 10.81
CA ILE A 71 12.53 -4.80 11.67
C ILE A 71 11.42 -5.24 12.63
N ASN A 72 11.15 -6.54 12.65
CA ASN A 72 10.21 -7.10 13.60
C ASN A 72 10.80 -7.01 15.02
N THR A 73 10.26 -6.12 15.85
CA THR A 73 10.67 -6.00 17.25
C THR A 73 9.47 -6.15 18.19
N PRO A 74 9.68 -6.48 19.49
CA PRO A 74 8.60 -6.51 20.46
C PRO A 74 7.86 -5.17 20.64
N LYS A 75 8.51 -4.04 20.33
CA LYS A 75 7.90 -2.69 20.42
C LYS A 75 7.17 -2.31 19.13
N THR A 76 7.68 -2.76 17.98
CA THR A 76 7.16 -2.48 16.64
C THR A 76 7.03 -3.80 15.89
N PRO A 77 6.00 -4.61 16.20
CA PRO A 77 5.83 -5.89 15.55
C PRO A 77 5.41 -5.67 14.09
N CYS A 78 5.94 -6.50 13.20
CA CYS A 78 5.53 -6.53 11.81
C CYS A 78 5.29 -7.97 11.35
N GLN A 79 4.49 -8.15 10.30
CA GLN A 79 4.15 -9.46 9.73
C GLN A 79 4.42 -9.54 8.23
N ALA A 80 4.38 -10.76 7.70
CA ALA A 80 4.48 -11.03 6.28
C ALA A 80 3.27 -10.43 5.52
N ASN A 81 3.48 -10.07 4.25
CA ASN A 81 2.50 -9.33 3.46
C ASN A 81 1.17 -10.08 3.27
N ASP A 82 1.21 -11.40 3.14
CA ASP A 82 0.02 -12.26 3.03
C ASP A 82 -0.85 -12.23 4.30
N GLN A 83 -0.21 -12.31 5.47
CA GLN A 83 -0.90 -12.25 6.77
C GLN A 83 -1.56 -10.89 6.99
N VAL A 84 -0.85 -9.80 6.70
CA VAL A 84 -1.41 -8.45 6.84
C VAL A 84 -2.54 -8.22 5.84
N SER A 85 -2.39 -8.67 4.59
CA SER A 85 -3.42 -8.49 3.56
C SER A 85 -4.71 -9.25 3.89
N GLU A 86 -4.61 -10.46 4.46
CA GLU A 86 -5.78 -11.19 4.93
C GLU A 86 -6.43 -10.48 6.13
N CYS A 87 -5.65 -9.96 7.09
CA CYS A 87 -6.17 -9.15 8.19
C CYS A 87 -6.92 -7.90 7.69
N GLU A 88 -6.32 -7.14 6.76
CA GLU A 88 -6.93 -5.95 6.17
C GLU A 88 -8.25 -6.31 5.47
N LYS A 89 -8.26 -7.37 4.67
CA LYS A 89 -9.47 -7.86 3.99
C LYS A 89 -10.57 -8.20 4.99
N GLN A 90 -10.25 -8.94 6.04
CA GLN A 90 -11.21 -9.30 7.09
C GLN A 90 -11.72 -8.07 7.85
N CYS A 91 -10.86 -7.10 8.12
CA CYS A 91 -11.22 -5.82 8.74
C CYS A 91 -12.26 -5.07 7.90
N TYR A 92 -11.97 -4.86 6.61
CA TYR A 92 -12.88 -4.16 5.71
C TYR A 92 -14.21 -4.90 5.58
N THR A 93 -14.16 -6.23 5.43
CA THR A 93 -15.36 -7.07 5.33
C THR A 93 -16.22 -6.94 6.58
N THR A 94 -15.61 -7.00 7.77
CA THR A 94 -16.31 -6.87 9.05
C THR A 94 -16.96 -5.49 9.18
N LYS A 95 -16.25 -4.41 8.83
CA LYS A 95 -16.78 -3.05 8.90
C LYS A 95 -17.92 -2.80 7.91
N LEU A 96 -17.82 -3.37 6.72
CA LEU A 96 -18.86 -3.27 5.70
C LEU A 96 -20.10 -4.09 6.08
N ASN A 97 -19.94 -5.27 6.68
CA ASN A 97 -21.07 -6.10 7.13
C ASN A 97 -21.88 -5.46 8.27
N LEU A 98 -21.28 -4.52 9.01
CA LEU A 98 -21.98 -3.73 10.03
C LEU A 98 -22.81 -2.59 9.44
N GLN A 99 -22.63 -2.27 8.15
CA GLN A 99 -23.40 -1.22 7.50
C GLN A 99 -24.80 -1.71 7.14
N PRO A 100 -25.83 -0.86 7.27
CA PRO A 100 -27.21 -1.21 6.96
C PRO A 100 -27.47 -1.16 5.45
N PHE A 101 -26.76 -1.97 4.67
CA PHE A 101 -26.99 -2.06 3.22
C PHE A 101 -28.33 -2.74 2.94
N THR A 102 -29.15 -2.10 2.09
CA THR A 102 -30.43 -2.65 1.63
C THR A 102 -30.31 -3.34 0.28
N CYS A 103 -29.25 -3.06 -0.47
CA CYS A 103 -28.95 -3.62 -1.77
C CYS A 103 -27.44 -3.70 -1.99
N LYS A 104 -26.99 -4.56 -2.92
CA LYS A 104 -25.59 -4.69 -3.33
C LYS A 104 -25.31 -4.03 -4.68
N LEU A 105 -24.07 -3.60 -4.85
CA LEU A 105 -23.55 -3.07 -6.11
C LEU A 105 -22.81 -4.17 -6.87
N PRO A 106 -22.66 -4.05 -8.21
CA PRO A 106 -22.03 -5.09 -9.04
C PRO A 106 -20.59 -5.46 -8.66
N TYR A 107 -19.88 -4.56 -7.98
CA TYR A 107 -18.49 -4.74 -7.55
C TYR A 107 -18.34 -5.10 -6.07
N MET A 108 -19.45 -5.23 -5.33
CA MET A 108 -19.39 -5.71 -3.95
C MET A 108 -19.12 -7.23 -3.96
N GLY A 109 -18.21 -7.69 -3.09
CA GLY A 109 -17.78 -9.08 -3.04
C GLY A 109 -18.85 -10.05 -2.54
N GLU A 110 -18.51 -11.34 -2.56
CA GLU A 110 -19.38 -12.48 -2.21
C GLU A 110 -20.04 -12.36 -0.82
N SER A 111 -19.44 -11.61 0.10
CA SER A 111 -19.98 -11.36 1.44
C SER A 111 -21.35 -10.65 1.45
N PHE A 112 -21.80 -10.10 0.32
CA PHE A 112 -23.07 -9.41 0.17
C PHE A 112 -24.07 -10.19 -0.68
N ASP A 113 -23.83 -11.47 -0.97
CA ASP A 113 -24.62 -12.17 -1.98
C ASP A 113 -26.10 -12.36 -1.64
N GLU A 114 -26.43 -12.35 -0.36
CA GLU A 114 -27.79 -12.39 0.17
C GLU A 114 -28.60 -11.12 -0.14
N LEU A 115 -27.93 -9.99 -0.45
CA LEU A 115 -28.59 -8.74 -0.78
C LEU A 115 -28.98 -8.69 -2.26
N PRO A 116 -30.17 -8.14 -2.59
CA PRO A 116 -30.56 -7.92 -3.98
C PRO A 116 -29.69 -6.82 -4.60
N PHE A 117 -29.51 -6.84 -5.92
CA PHE A 117 -28.86 -5.72 -6.62
C PHE A 117 -29.67 -4.43 -6.49
N CYS A 118 -28.97 -3.29 -6.39
CA CYS A 118 -29.63 -1.99 -6.36
C CYS A 118 -30.34 -1.71 -7.70
N VAL A 119 -31.65 -1.45 -7.65
CA VAL A 119 -32.48 -1.25 -8.85
C VAL A 119 -32.58 0.21 -9.26
N THR A 120 -32.60 1.13 -8.29
CA THR A 120 -32.77 2.56 -8.59
C THR A 120 -31.44 3.31 -8.50
N PRO A 121 -31.26 4.39 -9.29
CA PRO A 121 -30.07 5.23 -9.20
C PRO A 121 -29.84 5.82 -7.81
N GLU A 122 -30.91 6.18 -7.10
CA GLU A 122 -30.84 6.79 -5.77
C GLU A 122 -30.32 5.80 -4.72
N THR A 123 -30.83 4.56 -4.76
CA THR A 123 -30.38 3.48 -3.87
C THR A 123 -28.95 3.08 -4.18
N ALA A 124 -28.59 2.95 -5.46
CA ALA A 124 -27.22 2.67 -5.87
C ALA A 124 -26.24 3.76 -5.42
N LYS A 125 -26.61 5.04 -5.54
CA LYS A 125 -25.78 6.18 -5.11
C LYS A 125 -25.60 6.19 -3.59
N LEU A 126 -26.66 5.94 -2.83
CA LEU A 126 -26.60 5.87 -1.37
C LEU A 126 -25.70 4.71 -0.90
N THR A 127 -25.91 3.50 -1.44
CA THR A 127 -25.09 2.33 -1.13
C THR A 127 -23.63 2.56 -1.52
N SER A 128 -23.38 3.17 -2.70
CA SER A 128 -22.01 3.47 -3.16
C SER A 128 -21.33 4.46 -2.23
N LYS A 129 -22.04 5.50 -1.80
CA LYS A 129 -21.52 6.49 -0.85
C LYS A 129 -21.15 5.82 0.47
N MET A 130 -22.07 5.04 1.05
CA MET A 130 -21.85 4.36 2.32
C MET A 130 -20.71 3.33 2.25
N TYR A 131 -20.61 2.58 1.15
CA TYR A 131 -19.52 1.64 0.89
C TYR A 131 -18.17 2.34 0.85
N LEU A 132 -18.06 3.43 0.06
CA LEU A 132 -16.82 4.18 -0.08
C LEU A 132 -16.43 4.89 1.22
N GLU A 133 -17.38 5.53 1.90
CA GLU A 133 -17.14 6.17 3.21
C GLU A 133 -16.63 5.16 4.23
N THR A 134 -17.24 3.98 4.31
CA THR A 134 -16.81 2.93 5.24
C THR A 134 -15.39 2.46 4.94
N GLN A 135 -15.04 2.21 3.67
CA GLN A 135 -13.68 1.81 3.33
C GLN A 135 -12.66 2.93 3.59
N LEU A 136 -12.95 4.17 3.19
CA LEU A 136 -12.05 5.31 3.35
C LEU A 136 -11.83 5.71 4.82
N MET A 137 -12.83 5.54 5.67
CA MET A 137 -12.72 5.83 7.11
C MET A 137 -12.12 4.68 7.92
N THR A 138 -12.04 3.47 7.37
CA THR A 138 -11.47 2.32 8.06
C THR A 138 -9.95 2.33 7.93
N ASP A 139 -9.25 2.44 9.05
CA ASP A 139 -7.79 2.28 9.16
C ASP A 139 -7.46 0.95 9.84
N PRO A 140 -7.09 -0.12 9.10
CA PRO A 140 -6.83 -1.44 9.68
C PRO A 140 -5.74 -1.45 10.75
N LEU A 141 -4.79 -0.50 10.71
CA LEU A 141 -3.68 -0.43 11.66
C LEU A 141 -4.08 0.23 12.98
N LYS A 142 -5.00 1.19 12.94
CA LYS A 142 -5.39 2.01 14.12
C LYS A 142 -6.75 1.64 14.71
N ASP A 143 -7.61 1.00 13.93
CA ASP A 143 -8.94 0.65 14.38
C ASP A 143 -8.87 -0.47 15.43
N LYS A 144 -9.42 -0.23 16.62
CA LYS A 144 -9.43 -1.20 17.72
C LYS A 144 -10.08 -2.52 17.33
N ASN A 145 -11.06 -2.50 16.41
CA ASN A 145 -11.78 -3.69 15.99
C ASN A 145 -11.01 -4.52 14.94
N CYS A 146 -9.93 -3.98 14.38
CA CYS A 146 -9.15 -4.63 13.33
C CYS A 146 -7.69 -4.88 13.70
N SER A 147 -7.07 -3.96 14.45
CA SER A 147 -5.71 -4.02 15.02
C SER A 147 -4.71 -4.85 14.21
N CYS A 148 -4.64 -4.62 12.90
CA CYS A 148 -3.70 -5.29 12.02
C CYS A 148 -2.28 -4.79 12.33
N THR A 149 -1.30 -5.66 12.17
CA THR A 149 0.12 -5.28 12.33
C THR A 149 0.67 -4.70 11.03
N ALA A 150 1.75 -3.92 11.12
CA ALA A 150 2.41 -3.38 9.95
C ALA A 150 3.08 -4.50 9.12
N ARG A 151 3.22 -4.27 7.81
CA ARG A 151 4.01 -5.15 6.93
C ARG A 151 5.51 -5.01 7.23
N CYS A 152 6.23 -6.12 7.34
CA CYS A 152 7.70 -6.08 7.44
C CYS A 152 8.35 -5.62 6.14
N GLU A 153 7.78 -6.01 5.00
CA GLU A 153 8.22 -5.54 3.69
C GLU A 153 7.02 -4.97 2.94
N GLU A 154 7.14 -3.73 2.49
CA GLU A 154 6.09 -3.02 1.80
C GLU A 154 6.67 -2.30 0.58
N THR A 155 6.05 -2.51 -0.58
CA THR A 155 6.38 -1.75 -1.79
C THR A 155 5.27 -0.74 -2.06
N ILE A 156 5.63 0.54 -2.11
CA ILE A 156 4.73 1.66 -2.40
C ILE A 156 5.06 2.16 -3.81
N TYR A 157 4.02 2.28 -4.64
CA TYR A 157 4.12 2.93 -5.95
C TYR A 157 3.58 4.35 -5.82
N LEU A 158 4.43 5.33 -6.10
CA LEU A 158 4.06 6.74 -6.03
C LEU A 158 3.90 7.29 -7.45
N PRO A 159 2.67 7.49 -7.94
CA PRO A 159 2.45 8.16 -9.21
C PRO A 159 2.69 9.67 -9.08
N SER A 160 3.43 10.23 -10.01
CA SER A 160 3.65 11.66 -10.17
C SER A 160 3.21 12.08 -11.56
N ILE A 161 2.31 13.06 -11.65
CA ILE A 161 1.92 13.66 -12.92
C ILE A 161 3.04 14.61 -13.32
N ILE A 162 3.80 14.23 -14.34
CA ILE A 162 4.89 15.06 -14.87
C ILE A 162 4.35 16.06 -15.87
N ASP A 163 3.36 15.64 -16.64
CA ASP A 163 2.84 16.48 -17.71
C ASP A 163 1.35 16.28 -17.91
N GLN A 164 0.64 17.38 -18.15
CA GLN A 164 -0.79 17.40 -18.39
C GLN A 164 -1.16 18.54 -19.32
N TYR A 165 -1.67 18.21 -20.50
CA TYR A 165 -2.23 19.17 -21.43
C TYR A 165 -3.61 18.75 -21.90
N SER A 166 -4.45 19.74 -22.20
CA SER A 166 -5.67 19.50 -22.96
C SER A 166 -5.29 19.09 -24.38
N ASP A 167 -5.84 17.99 -24.85
CA ASP A 167 -5.72 17.52 -26.22
C ASP A 167 -7.14 17.39 -26.80
N SER A 168 -7.27 16.83 -27.99
CA SER A 168 -8.53 16.41 -28.63
C SER A 168 -8.88 14.95 -28.32
N LYS A 169 -7.96 14.21 -27.67
CA LYS A 169 -8.07 12.80 -27.31
C LYS A 169 -7.46 12.55 -25.94
N SER A 170 -7.95 11.55 -25.22
CA SER A 170 -7.30 11.07 -24.00
C SER A 170 -6.09 10.21 -24.37
N ASP A 171 -4.92 10.56 -23.85
CA ASP A 171 -3.66 9.86 -24.11
C ASP A 171 -2.90 9.74 -22.79
N ILE A 172 -2.85 8.53 -22.23
CA ILE A 172 -2.19 8.30 -20.94
C ILE A 172 -0.91 7.51 -21.17
N LYS A 173 0.20 8.10 -20.77
CA LYS A 173 1.52 7.50 -20.84
C LYS A 173 2.06 7.27 -19.45
N TYR A 174 2.20 6.00 -19.07
CA TYR A 174 2.90 5.62 -17.87
C TYR A 174 4.37 5.41 -18.17
N SER A 175 5.25 5.95 -17.33
CA SER A 175 6.66 5.61 -17.34
C SER A 175 7.10 5.16 -15.96
N ILE A 176 7.85 4.07 -15.89
CA ILE A 176 8.47 3.61 -14.64
C ILE A 176 9.91 4.08 -14.70
N ASP A 177 10.31 4.94 -13.77
CA ASP A 177 11.69 5.42 -13.77
C ASP A 177 12.64 4.30 -13.38
N SER A 178 13.72 4.15 -14.15
CA SER A 178 14.66 3.04 -14.06
C SER A 178 15.63 3.15 -12.87
N ASN A 179 15.61 4.26 -12.13
CA ASN A 179 16.65 4.57 -11.14
C ASN A 179 16.13 5.02 -9.77
N ILE A 180 14.82 4.93 -9.52
CA ILE A 180 14.22 5.38 -8.25
C ILE A 180 13.69 4.18 -7.45
N ARG A 181 14.49 3.12 -7.29
CA ARG A 181 14.22 2.14 -6.23
C ARG A 181 14.80 2.70 -4.94
N GLU A 182 14.00 3.46 -4.23
CA GLU A 182 14.35 3.90 -2.88
C GLU A 182 14.05 2.76 -1.91
N VAL A 183 15.06 2.33 -1.17
CA VAL A 183 14.91 1.33 -0.10
C VAL A 183 15.12 2.03 1.22
N ILE A 184 14.06 2.07 2.04
CA ILE A 184 14.08 2.62 3.39
C ILE A 184 14.04 1.43 4.33
N GLU A 185 15.16 1.14 4.97
CA GLU A 185 15.31 0.04 5.91
C GLU A 185 15.47 0.57 7.34
N GLU A 186 14.67 0.04 8.26
CA GLU A 186 14.88 0.29 9.68
C GLU A 186 16.17 -0.40 10.13
N GLU A 187 17.04 0.32 10.84
CA GLU A 187 18.29 -0.25 11.37
C GLU A 187 18.31 -0.22 12.90
N ILE A 188 18.83 -1.29 13.51
CA ILE A 188 19.09 -1.32 14.96
C ILE A 188 20.31 -0.44 15.25
N THR A 189 20.04 0.79 15.71
CA THR A 189 21.08 1.79 16.00
C THR A 189 22.11 1.32 17.04
N ILE A 190 21.64 0.63 18.09
CA ILE A 190 22.49 0.12 19.17
C ILE A 190 22.16 -1.36 19.40
N SER A 191 23.10 -2.23 19.03
CA SER A 191 23.05 -3.65 19.40
C SER A 191 23.44 -3.84 20.88
N ILE A 192 23.01 -4.95 21.49
CA ILE A 192 23.42 -5.31 22.86
C ILE A 192 24.95 -5.37 22.96
N ILE A 193 25.64 -5.85 21.91
CA ILE A 193 27.10 -5.90 21.86
C ILE A 193 27.69 -4.48 21.94
N LYS A 194 27.21 -3.55 21.10
CA LYS A 194 27.65 -2.14 21.16
C LYS A 194 27.41 -1.52 22.54
N LEU A 195 26.25 -1.80 23.15
CA LEU A 195 25.91 -1.33 24.49
C LEU A 195 26.88 -1.88 25.54
N LEU A 196 27.13 -3.19 25.54
CA LEU A 196 28.06 -3.84 26.47
C LEU A 196 29.49 -3.32 26.30
N CYS A 197 29.93 -3.08 25.07
CA CYS A 197 31.24 -2.46 24.81
C CYS A 197 31.31 -1.04 25.35
N GLN A 198 30.27 -0.22 25.18
CA GLN A 198 30.22 1.15 25.71
C GLN A 198 30.23 1.16 27.25
N ILE A 199 29.40 0.33 27.88
CA ILE A 199 29.37 0.19 29.36
C ILE A 199 30.72 -0.32 29.86
N GLY A 200 31.27 -1.37 29.23
CA GLY A 200 32.58 -1.92 29.59
C GLY A 200 33.70 -0.90 29.44
N SER A 201 33.68 -0.07 28.39
CA SER A 201 34.64 1.00 28.20
C SER A 201 34.54 2.05 29.30
N ILE A 202 33.33 2.48 29.67
CA ILE A 202 33.12 3.48 30.73
C ILE A 202 33.59 2.93 32.09
N VAL A 203 33.19 1.69 32.43
CA VAL A 203 33.61 1.05 33.69
C VAL A 203 35.12 0.90 33.74
N SER A 204 35.75 0.43 32.66
CA SER A 204 37.21 0.26 32.60
C SER A 204 37.96 1.58 32.72
N ILE A 205 37.45 2.68 32.14
CA ILE A 205 38.08 3.99 32.25
C ILE A 205 37.94 4.55 33.67
N LEU A 206 36.75 4.44 34.28
CA LEU A 206 36.48 5.03 35.60
C LEU A 206 37.14 4.26 36.74
N THR A 207 37.20 2.93 36.63
CA THR A 207 37.65 2.07 37.74
C THR A 207 39.02 1.43 37.50
N GLY A 208 39.51 1.42 36.26
CA GLY A 208 40.64 0.59 35.86
C GLY A 208 40.35 -0.91 35.86
N LEU A 209 39.11 -1.32 36.15
CA LEU A 209 38.71 -2.71 36.26
C LEU A 209 38.07 -3.19 34.96
N SER A 210 38.50 -4.37 34.54
CA SER A 210 37.80 -5.14 33.52
C SER A 210 36.63 -5.92 34.14
N ILE A 211 35.71 -6.42 33.29
CA ILE A 211 34.65 -7.34 33.72
C ILE A 211 35.22 -8.59 34.41
N TYR A 212 36.38 -9.08 34.00
CA TYR A 212 37.03 -10.23 34.63
C TYR A 212 37.43 -9.95 36.08
N THR A 213 37.98 -8.77 36.35
CA THR A 213 38.31 -8.33 37.72
C THR A 213 37.07 -8.17 38.61
N LEU A 214 35.93 -7.75 38.05
CA LEU A 214 34.66 -7.69 38.79
C LEU A 214 34.15 -9.09 39.16
N VAL A 215 34.18 -10.03 38.21
CA VAL A 215 33.76 -11.42 38.47
C VAL A 215 34.66 -12.07 39.53
N GLN A 216 35.95 -11.81 39.49
CA GLN A 216 36.93 -12.33 40.46
C GLN A 216 36.77 -11.75 41.87
N TYR A 217 36.08 -10.61 42.01
CA TYR A 217 35.79 -9.98 43.31
C TYR A 217 34.47 -10.48 43.93
N ILE A 218 33.56 -11.01 43.08
CA ILE A 218 32.23 -11.48 43.48
C ILE A 218 32.25 -12.98 43.81
N ILE A 219 33.12 -13.75 43.17
CA ILE A 219 33.38 -15.18 43.42
C ILE A 219 34.46 -15.31 44.51
#